data_AF-A0AAQ3G916-F1
#
_entry.id   AF-A0AAQ3G916-F1
#
_cell.length_a   1.000
_cell.length_b   1.000
_cell.length_c   1.000
_cell.angle_alpha   90.00
_cell.angle_beta   90.00
_cell.angle_gamma   90.00
#
_symmetry.space_group_name_H-M   'P 1'
#
loop_
_entity.id
_entity.type
_entity.pdbx_description
1 polymer ?
#
loop_
_entity_poly.entity_id
_entity_poly.type
_entity_poly.pdbx_seq_one_letter_code
_entity_poly.pdbx_strand_id
1 'polypeptide(L)' 'MKVADLDNLPTSSNNHRTPHFQVVPAGIAFFHIKEISTGRVRGFRGNHNEACALARSLESKIELRASACL' A
#
# COMPACT_ATOMS: atom_id res chain seq x y z
N MET A 1 15.73 18.12 -40.58
CA MET A 1 15.00 18.29 -39.32
C MET A 1 14.81 16.90 -38.71
N LYS A 2 15.64 16.54 -37.73
CA LYS A 2 15.53 15.26 -37.04
C LYS A 2 15.34 15.60 -35.57
N VAL A 3 14.11 15.49 -35.09
CA VAL A 3 13.82 15.59 -33.66
C VAL A 3 14.14 14.24 -33.06
N ALA A 4 15.24 14.18 -32.32
CA ALA A 4 15.48 13.13 -31.35
C ALA A 4 14.73 13.49 -30.06
N ASP A 5 14.44 12.45 -29.28
CA ASP A 5 14.23 12.47 -27.83
C ASP A 5 12.81 12.74 -27.30
N LEU A 6 12.02 11.67 -27.27
CA LEU A 6 10.98 11.45 -26.25
C LEU A 6 11.46 10.38 -25.24
N ASP A 7 12.71 10.45 -24.80
CA ASP A 7 13.25 9.56 -23.74
C ASP A 7 13.66 10.33 -22.47
N ASN A 8 13.29 11.62 -22.36
CA ASN A 8 13.62 12.48 -21.22
C ASN A 8 12.37 13.03 -20.51
N LEU A 9 11.43 12.16 -20.14
CA LEU A 9 10.55 12.51 -19.01
C LEU A 9 11.32 12.18 -17.73
N PRO A 10 11.44 13.11 -16.76
CA PRO A 10 12.14 12.84 -15.52
C PRO A 10 11.55 11.57 -14.92
N THR A 11 12.36 10.52 -14.79
CA THR A 11 12.13 9.44 -13.85
C THR A 11 12.07 10.09 -12.49
N SER A 12 10.88 10.58 -12.13
CA SER A 12 10.48 10.78 -10.75
C SER A 12 10.94 9.53 -10.06
N SER A 13 11.84 9.67 -9.08
CA SER A 13 12.26 8.57 -8.24
C SER A 13 11.00 8.00 -7.62
N ASN A 14 10.43 7.02 -8.32
CA ASN A 14 9.25 6.30 -7.93
C ASN A 14 9.71 5.44 -6.76
N ASN A 15 9.79 6.06 -5.59
CA ASN A 15 9.64 5.41 -4.29
C ASN A 15 8.20 4.86 -4.20
N HIS A 16 7.78 4.15 -5.25
CA HIS A 16 6.51 3.48 -5.39
C HIS A 16 6.64 2.22 -4.55
N ARG A 17 6.70 2.43 -3.23
CA ARG A 17 6.67 1.37 -2.26
C ARG A 17 5.37 0.63 -2.53
N THR A 18 5.50 -0.61 -2.98
CA THR A 18 4.36 -1.47 -3.18
C THR A 18 3.63 -1.60 -1.83
N PRO A 19 2.33 -1.32 -1.75
CA PRO A 19 1.60 -1.50 -0.51
C PRO A 19 1.66 -2.98 -0.10
N HIS A 20 1.88 -3.25 1.17
CA HIS A 20 1.82 -4.60 1.74
C HIS A 20 0.39 -4.99 2.12
N PHE A 21 -0.47 -4.01 2.38
CA PHE A 21 -1.86 -4.22 2.75
C PHE A 21 -2.84 -3.70 1.71
N GLN A 22 -3.87 -4.49 1.45
CA GLN A 22 -4.98 -4.18 0.58
C GLN A 22 -6.27 -4.09 1.40
N VAL A 23 -7.07 -3.04 1.17
CA VAL A 23 -8.43 -2.93 1.71
C VAL A 23 -9.39 -3.52 0.68
N VAL A 24 -10.14 -4.56 1.07
CA VAL A 24 -11.04 -5.29 0.18
C VAL A 24 -12.48 -5.18 0.70
N PRO A 25 -13.44 -4.73 -0.12
CA PRO A 25 -14.85 -4.75 0.24
C PRO A 25 -15.34 -6.20 0.31
N ALA A 26 -16.10 -6.53 1.35
CA ALA A 26 -16.62 -7.88 1.60
C ALA A 26 -18.12 -7.88 1.94
N GLY A 27 -18.83 -6.79 1.68
CA GLY A 27 -20.26 -6.66 1.90
C GLY A 27 -20.70 -5.20 2.04
N ILE A 28 -21.88 -5.01 2.62
CA ILE A 28 -22.39 -3.67 2.94
C ILE A 28 -21.64 -3.13 4.14
N ALA A 29 -20.97 -1.98 3.98
CA ALA A 29 -20.21 -1.35 5.05
C ALA A 29 -19.29 -2.36 5.75
N PHE A 30 -18.58 -3.20 4.98
CA PHE A 30 -17.72 -4.24 5.52
C PHE A 30 -16.47 -4.38 4.65
N PHE A 31 -15.33 -4.16 5.29
CA PHE A 31 -14.02 -4.13 4.64
C PHE A 31 -13.05 -4.98 5.44
N HIS A 32 -12.30 -5.87 4.78
CA HIS A 32 -11.20 -6.57 5.42
C HIS A 32 -9.86 -6.05 4.91
N ILE A 33 -8.86 -6.08 5.78
CA ILE A 33 -7.50 -5.65 5.46
C ILE A 33 -6.70 -6.93 5.20
N LYS A 34 -6.26 -7.14 3.97
CA LYS A 34 -5.53 -8.33 3.53
C LYS A 34 -4.06 -7.99 3.33
N GLU A 35 -3.15 -8.78 3.89
CA GLU A 35 -1.73 -8.71 3.55
C GLU A 35 -1.51 -9.35 2.18
N ILE A 36 -0.84 -8.64 1.27
CA ILE A 36 -0.69 -9.03 -0.13
C ILE A 36 0.24 -10.23 -0.26
N SER A 37 1.37 -10.25 0.46
CA SER A 37 2.37 -11.32 0.37
C SER A 37 1.87 -12.67 0.90
N THR A 38 1.08 -12.66 1.97
CA THR A 38 0.62 -13.89 2.64
C THR A 38 -0.84 -14.24 2.32
N GLY A 39 -1.59 -13.29 1.79
CA GLY A 39 -3.03 -13.39 1.61
C GLY A 39 -3.85 -13.38 2.90
N ARG A 40 -3.22 -13.22 4.07
CA ARG A 40 -3.90 -13.31 5.38
C ARG A 40 -4.66 -12.04 5.70
N VAL A 41 -5.84 -12.19 6.30
CA VAL A 41 -6.63 -11.07 6.82
C VAL A 41 -6.07 -10.60 8.15
N ARG A 42 -5.77 -9.31 8.26
CA ARG A 42 -5.22 -8.65 9.45
C ARG A 42 -6.27 -7.89 10.28
N GLY A 43 -7.49 -7.75 9.78
CA GLY A 43 -8.61 -7.16 10.51
C GLY A 43 -9.81 -6.83 9.62
N PHE A 44 -10.88 -6.36 10.26
CA PHE A 44 -12.15 -5.98 9.63
C PHE A 44 -12.61 -4.61 10.11
N ARG A 45 -13.22 -3.80 9.25
CA ARG A 45 -13.79 -2.49 9.59
C ARG A 45 -15.12 -2.27 8.89
N GLY A 46 -16.00 -1.51 9.56
CA GLY A 46 -17.31 -1.15 9.02
C GLY A 46 -17.26 0.01 8.02
N ASN A 47 -16.16 0.76 8.03
CA ASN A 47 -15.96 1.94 7.20
C ASN A 47 -14.68 1.82 6.37
N HIS A 48 -14.73 2.26 5.11
CA HIS A 48 -13.57 2.26 4.22
C HIS A 48 -12.41 3.10 4.76
N ASN A 49 -12.69 4.28 5.33
CA ASN A 49 -11.68 5.18 5.87
C ASN A 49 -10.98 4.58 7.09
N GLU A 50 -11.73 3.90 7.96
CA GLU A 50 -11.17 3.16 9.10
C GLU A 50 -10.32 1.98 8.63
N ALA A 51 -10.76 1.27 7.58
CA ALA A 51 -9.98 0.19 6.97
C ALA A 51 -8.65 0.72 6.41
N CYS A 52 -8.68 1.85 5.70
CA CYS A 52 -7.50 2.53 5.17
C CYS A 52 -6.58 3.06 6.28
N ALA A 53 -7.14 3.59 7.37
CA ALA A 53 -6.36 4.00 8.54
C ALA A 53 -5.64 2.81 9.19
N LEU A 54 -6.32 1.66 9.32
CA LEU A 54 -5.70 0.44 9.82
C LEU A 54 -4.59 -0.06 8.89
N ALA A 55 -4.82 -0.09 7.58
CA ALA A 55 -3.81 -0.51 6.60
C ALA A 55 -2.53 0.35 6.72
N ARG A 56 -2.67 1.68 6.80
CA ARG A 56 -1.52 2.59 7.02
C ARG A 56 -0.79 2.33 8.34
N SER A 57 -1.53 2.09 9.44
CA SER A 57 -0.92 1.74 10.73
C SER A 57 -0.11 0.44 10.66
N LEU A 58 -0.56 -0.54 9.87
CA LEU A 58 0.17 -1.79 9.68
C LEU A 58 1.43 -1.57 8.83
N GLU A 59 1.38 -0.75 7.78
CA GLU A 59 2.57 -0.36 7.00
C GLU A 59 3.64 0.27 7.91
N SER A 60 3.25 1.24 8.75
CA SER A 60 4.18 1.89 9.68
C SER A 60 4.80 0.91 10.69
N LYS A 61 4.07 -0.14 11.09
CA LYS A 61 4.62 -1.19 11.97
C LYS A 61 5.65 -2.07 11.24
N ILE A 62 5.45 -2.33 9.95
CA ILE A 62 6.47 -3.03 9.14
C ILE A 62 7.72 -2.16 9.00
N GLU A 63 7.55 -0.87 8.73
CA GLU A 63 8.65 0.10 8.65
C GLU A 63 9.48 0.15 9.92
N LEU A 64 8.83 0.33 11.08
CA LEU A 64 9.52 0.36 12.37
C LEU A 64 10.28 -0.94 12.67
N ARG A 65 9.72 -2.10 12.31
CA ARG A 65 10.40 -3.40 12.45
C ARG A 65 11.60 -3.53 11.53
N ALA A 66 11.50 -3.05 10.30
CA ALA A 66 12.62 -3.06 9.36
C ALA A 66 13.76 -2.14 9.84
N SER A 67 13.43 -0.95 10.35
CA SER A 67 14.43 0.00 10.87
C SER A 67 15.11 -0.46 12.16
N ALA A 68 14.48 -1.32 12.96
CA ALA A 68 15.08 -1.87 14.18
C ALA A 68 16.06 -3.04 13.94
N CYS A 69 16.24 -3.46 12.68
CA CYS A 69 17.14 -4.54 12.27
C CYS A 69 18.38 -4.03 11.50
N LEU A 70 18.54 -2.71 11.36
CA LEU A 70 19.70 -2.01 10.80
C LEU A 70 20.50 -1.36 11.93
#